data_AF-A0A7C7URN4-F1
#
_entry.id   AF-A0A7C7URN4-F1
#
_cell.length_a   1.000
_cell.length_b   1.000
_cell.length_c   1.000
_cell.angle_alpha   90.00
_cell.angle_beta   90.00
_cell.angle_gamma   90.00
#
_symmetry.space_group_name_H-M   'P 1'
#
loop_
_entity.id
_entity.type
_entity.pdbx_description
1 polymer ?
#
loop_
_entity_poly.entity_id
_entity_poly.type
_entity_poly.pdbx_seq_one_letter_code
_entity_poly.pdbx_strand_id
1 'polypeptide(L)' 'MRIESLRGSHVKLRRLGPAGEKQTLTIPAHRELDTGTLRAIMRQAARYISEDGLRPHFYSE' A
#
# COMPACT_ATOMS: atom_id res chain seq x y z
N MET A 1 3.03 7.39 3.15
CA MET A 1 2.03 7.75 2.12
C MET A 1 0.91 8.57 2.77
N ARG A 2 0.11 9.34 2.02
CA ARG A 2 -1.08 10.06 2.52
C ARG A 2 -2.34 9.56 1.83
N ILE A 3 -3.50 9.66 2.48
CA ILE A 3 -4.80 9.36 1.85
C ILE A 3 -5.13 10.48 0.86
N GLU A 4 -5.36 10.12 -0.40
CA GLU A 4 -5.81 11.03 -1.45
C GLU A 4 -7.33 11.01 -1.58
N SER A 5 -7.94 9.82 -1.54
CA SER A 5 -9.40 9.68 -1.59
C SER A 5 -9.85 8.35 -1.00
N LEU A 6 -11.11 8.30 -0.55
CA LEU A 6 -11.83 7.10 -0.17
C LEU A 6 -13.06 7.00 -1.07
N ARG A 7 -13.23 5.88 -1.77
CA ARG A 7 -14.43 5.62 -2.58
C ARG A 7 -14.98 4.24 -2.23
N GLY A 8 -16.12 4.23 -1.55
CA GLY A 8 -16.70 3.00 -1.03
C GLY A 8 -15.70 2.27 -0.14
N SER A 9 -15.43 1.00 -0.47
CA SER A 9 -14.57 0.13 0.31
C SER A 9 -13.09 0.17 -0.10
N HIS A 10 -12.63 1.21 -0.81
CA HIS A 10 -11.24 1.35 -1.26
C HIS A 10 -10.66 2.72 -0.94
N VAL A 11 -9.44 2.72 -0.39
CA VAL A 11 -8.62 3.92 -0.15
C VAL A 11 -7.57 4.04 -1.24
N LYS A 12 -7.42 5.26 -1.76
CA LYS A 12 -6.31 5.65 -2.61
C LYS A 12 -5.25 6.37 -1.77
N LEU A 13 -4.07 5.78 -1.69
CA LEU A 13 -2.88 6.32 -1.06
C LEU A 13 -1.97 6.95 -2.11
N ARG A 14 -1.40 8.11 -1.80
CA ARG A 14 -0.46 8.81 -2.68
C ARG A 14 0.74 9.34 -1.90
N ARG A 15 1.91 9.30 -2.53
CA ARG A 15 3.11 10.06 -2.14
C ARG A 15 3.82 10.60 -3.38
N LEU A 16 4.69 11.59 -3.16
CA LEU A 16 5.67 11.97 -4.17
C LEU A 16 6.92 11.12 -3.98
N GLY A 17 7.47 10.64 -5.09
CA GLY A 17 8.76 9.97 -5.12
C GLY A 17 9.91 10.97 -5.20
N PRO A 18 11.17 10.48 -5.20
CA PRO A 18 12.35 11.33 -5.17
C PRO A 18 12.48 12.28 -6.37
N ALA A 19 11.93 11.90 -7.54
CA ALA A 19 11.92 12.72 -8.74
C ALA A 19 10.62 13.54 -8.90
N GLY A 20 9.79 13.61 -7.85
CA GLY A 20 8.50 14.30 -7.87
C GLY A 20 7.38 13.50 -8.54
N GLU A 21 7.64 12.24 -8.92
CA GLU A 21 6.64 11.39 -9.54
C GLU A 21 5.55 10.97 -8.56
N LYS A 22 4.31 10.88 -9.03
CA LYS A 22 3.17 10.48 -8.18
C LYS A 22 3.15 8.96 -8.04
N GLN A 23 3.45 8.46 -6.86
CA GLN A 23 3.36 7.05 -6.51
C GLN A 23 2.01 6.81 -5.83
N THR A 24 1.16 5.99 -6.46
CA THR A 24 -0.24 5.81 -6.05
C THR A 24 -0.52 4.34 -5.81
N LEU A 25 -1.20 4.02 -4.71
CA LEU A 25 -1.63 2.68 -4.34
C LEU A 25 -3.12 2.72 -4.01
N THR A 26 -3.90 1.76 -4.52
CA THR A 26 -5.31 1.61 -4.12
C THR A 26 -5.44 0.32 -3.33
N ILE A 27 -5.95 0.42 -2.10
CA ILE A 27 -6.10 -0.73 -1.20
C ILE A 27 -7.53 -0.84 -0.71
N PRO A 28 -8.04 -2.05 -0.41
CA PRO A 28 -9.32 -2.19 0.25
C PRO A 28 -9.27 -1.60 1.67
N ALA A 29 -10.33 -0.91 2.05
CA ALA A 29 -10.56 -0.27 3.34
C ALA A 29 -11.40 -1.17 4.26
N HIS A 30 -10.99 -2.43 4.42
CA HIS A 30 -11.74 -3.45 5.14
C HIS A 30 -11.07 -3.71 6.48
N ARG A 31 -11.85 -4.09 7.51
CA ARG A 31 -11.31 -4.38 8.84
C ARG A 31 -10.37 -5.60 8.84
N GLU A 32 -10.66 -6.55 7.96
CA GLU A 32 -9.91 -7.78 7.75
C GLU A 32 -9.62 -7.91 6.26
N LEU A 33 -8.42 -8.38 5.92
CA LEU A 33 -7.97 -8.61 4.56
C LEU A 33 -7.48 -10.05 4.46
N ASP A 34 -7.85 -10.75 3.40
CA ASP A 34 -7.31 -12.08 3.15
C ASP A 34 -5.80 -12.00 2.83
N THR A 35 -5.10 -13.11 3.07
CA THR A 35 -3.66 -13.21 2.86
C THR A 35 -3.24 -12.93 1.41
N GLY A 36 -4.09 -13.27 0.42
CA GLY A 36 -3.82 -13.01 -0.99
C GLY A 36 -3.83 -11.50 -1.29
N THR A 37 -4.80 -10.79 -0.74
CA THR A 37 -4.91 -9.32 -0.80
C THR A 37 -3.73 -8.66 -0.12
N LEU A 38 -3.33 -9.10 1.08
CA LEU A 38 -2.14 -8.58 1.77
C LEU A 38 -0.87 -8.75 0.92
N ARG A 39 -0.66 -9.93 0.32
CA ARG A 39 0.48 -10.19 -0.58
C ARG A 39 0.43 -9.30 -1.84
N ALA A 40 -0.75 -9.07 -2.40
CA ALA A 40 -0.91 -8.19 -3.55
C ALA A 40 -0.55 -6.74 -3.20
N ILE A 41 -0.99 -6.25 -2.04
CA ILE A 41 -0.64 -4.91 -1.54
C ILE A 41 0.87 -4.81 -1.33
N MET A 42 1.50 -5.78 -0.67
CA MET A 42 2.96 -5.78 -0.46
C MET A 42 3.71 -5.71 -1.79
N ARG A 43 3.35 -6.57 -2.76
CA ARG A 43 3.98 -6.58 -4.09
C ARG A 43 3.82 -5.26 -4.84
N GLN A 44 2.67 -4.62 -4.74
CA GLN A 44 2.43 -3.32 -5.37
C GLN A 44 3.21 -2.20 -4.66
N ALA A 45 3.26 -2.21 -3.33
CA ALA A 45 4.02 -1.25 -2.53
C ALA A 45 5.54 -1.41 -2.72
N ALA A 46 6.02 -2.63 -2.98
CA ALA A 46 7.43 -2.94 -3.23
C ALA A 46 8.01 -2.21 -4.46
N ARG A 47 7.14 -1.71 -5.36
CA ARG A 47 7.54 -0.86 -6.49
C ARG A 47 8.01 0.54 -6.05
N TYR A 48 7.74 0.93 -4.81
CA TYR A 48 7.95 2.27 -4.28
C TYR A 48 8.80 2.31 -2.99
N ILE A 49 8.79 1.22 -2.24
CA ILE A 49 9.47 1.05 -0.94
C ILE A 49 10.17 -0.31 -1.01
N SER A 50 11.38 -0.44 -0.46
CA SER A 50 12.06 -1.74 -0.41
C SER A 50 11.25 -2.77 0.37
N GLU A 51 11.39 -4.05 0.01
CA GLU A 51 10.72 -5.13 0.74
C GLU A 51 11.12 -5.16 2.22
N ASP A 52 12.37 -4.87 2.55
CA ASP A 52 12.84 -4.79 3.94
C ASP A 52 12.09 -3.73 4.76
N GLY A 53 11.73 -2.60 4.13
CA GLY A 53 10.92 -1.57 4.77
C GLY A 53 9.44 -1.95 4.89
N LEU A 54 8.96 -2.92 4.10
CA LEU A 54 7.57 -3.37 4.12
C LEU A 54 7.36 -4.58 5.04
N ARG A 55 8.32 -5.51 5.12
CA ARG A 55 8.19 -6.76 5.88
C ARG A 55 7.67 -6.58 7.31
N PRO A 56 8.16 -5.62 8.12
CA PRO A 56 7.68 -5.43 9.49
C PRO A 56 6.19 -5.06 9.61
N HIS A 57 5.57 -4.62 8.52
CA HIS A 57 4.15 -4.22 8.48
C HIS A 57 3.22 -5.33 7.98
N PHE A 58 3.75 -6.37 7.33
CA PHE A 58 2.97 -7.45 6.72
C PHE A 58 3.18 -8.81 7.38
N TYR A 59 4.29 -9.00 8.08
CA TYR A 59 4.62 -10.23 8.77
C TYR A 59 4.93 -9.90 10.23
N SER A 60 4.17 -10.50 11.15
CA SER A 60 4.68 -10.79 12.49
C SER A 60 5.50 -12.06 12.37
N GLU A 61 6.67 -12.12 13.01
CA GLU A 61 7.43 -13.38 13.14
C GLU A 61 6.56 -14.55 13.63
#